data_AF-A0A1F4ZXK6-F1
#
_entry.id   AF-A0A1F4ZXK6-F1
#
_cell.length_a   1.000
_cell.length_b   1.000
_cell.length_c   1.000
_cell.angle_alpha   90.00
_cell.angle_beta   90.00
_cell.angle_gamma   90.00
#
_symmetry.space_group_name_H-M   'P 1'
#
loop_
_entity.id
_entity.type
_entity.pdbx_description
1 polymer ?
#
loop_
_entity_poly.entity_id
_entity_poly.type
_entity_poly.pdbx_seq_one_letter_code
_entity_poly.pdbx_strand_id
1 'polypeptide(L)'
;MSPETNEMSDFDSRREQLRRSQMIAQRRELLRLHPELHRTLDLEKLRQVVDFDEIRVAAGSSVARNEAIEGSDIDGAMVITRRPVKLISRLRFVRELRLQSFRAADISELQAAARRYERKSSSRPDDSWFLSEEHRELFRQKEEAEATLVRFYSRRQIQTHLKNKDFPGSGDLVYRTGAVIK
;
A
#
# COMPACT_ATOMS: atom_id res chain seq x y z
N MET A 1 19.51 24.31 15.39
CA MET A 1 19.35 23.15 14.50
C MET A 1 20.65 22.99 13.75
N SER A 2 21.35 21.88 13.93
CA SER A 2 22.70 21.69 13.39
C SER A 2 22.65 21.30 11.91
N PRO A 3 23.49 21.89 11.04
CA PRO A 3 23.48 21.64 9.59
C PRO A 3 23.86 20.20 9.18
N GLU A 4 24.55 19.46 10.05
CA GLU A 4 25.01 18.09 9.79
C GLU A 4 23.87 17.06 9.63
N THR A 5 22.70 17.28 10.26
CA THR A 5 21.55 16.37 10.11
C THR A 5 20.88 16.47 8.74
N ASN A 6 21.11 17.57 8.00
CA ASN A 6 20.44 17.84 6.72
C ASN A 6 21.21 17.18 5.55
N GLU A 7 22.53 17.11 5.62
CA GLU A 7 23.36 16.49 4.57
C GLU A 7 23.26 14.96 4.56
N MET A 8 23.16 14.33 5.73
CA MET A 8 22.92 12.88 5.84
C MET A 8 21.54 12.48 5.28
N SER A 9 20.48 13.25 5.54
CA SER A 9 19.15 12.94 4.99
C SER A 9 19.10 13.09 3.47
N ASP A 10 19.83 14.07 2.93
CA ASP A 10 19.91 14.29 1.47
C ASP A 10 20.71 13.18 0.77
N PHE A 11 21.75 12.65 1.42
CA PHE A 11 22.52 11.53 0.90
C PHE A 11 21.70 10.23 0.85
N ASP A 12 21.01 9.90 1.94
CA ASP A 12 20.14 8.73 2.01
C ASP A 12 18.95 8.84 1.03
N SER A 13 18.39 10.04 0.87
CA SER A 13 17.34 10.32 -0.12
C SER A 13 17.81 10.09 -1.56
N ARG A 14 19.00 10.56 -1.93
CA ARG A 14 19.58 10.33 -3.26
C ARG A 14 19.88 8.86 -3.50
N ARG A 15 20.39 8.16 -2.50
CA ARG A 15 20.70 6.72 -2.59
C ARG A 15 19.43 5.90 -2.80
N GLU A 16 18.37 6.22 -2.08
CA GLU A 16 17.07 5.57 -2.24
C GLU A 16 16.45 5.88 -3.61
N GLN A 17 16.56 7.12 -4.09
CA GLN A 17 16.09 7.50 -5.42
C GLN A 17 16.81 6.72 -6.54
N LEU A 18 18.13 6.53 -6.43
CA LEU A 18 18.91 5.73 -7.38
C LEU A 18 18.49 4.26 -7.33
N ARG A 19 18.35 3.68 -6.13
CA ARG A 19 17.88 2.30 -5.95
C ARG A 19 16.50 2.09 -6.59
N ARG A 20 15.55 2.99 -6.33
CA ARG A 20 14.21 2.95 -6.92
C ARG A 20 14.26 3.05 -8.45
N SER A 21 15.11 3.91 -8.99
CA SER A 21 15.28 4.07 -10.45
C SER A 21 15.81 2.79 -11.10
N GLN A 22 16.80 2.13 -10.48
CA GLN A 22 17.33 0.85 -10.96
C GLN A 22 16.27 -0.25 -10.91
N MET A 23 15.49 -0.34 -9.83
CA MET A 23 14.39 -1.32 -9.71
C MET A 23 13.32 -1.11 -10.78
N ILE A 24 12.98 0.13 -11.12
CA ILE A 24 12.01 0.45 -12.18
C ILE A 24 12.56 0.01 -13.54
N ALA A 25 13.82 0.34 -13.85
CA ALA A 25 14.46 -0.07 -15.10
C ALA A 25 14.52 -1.60 -15.25
N GLN A 26 14.90 -2.31 -14.19
CA GLN A 26 14.89 -3.78 -14.17
C GLN A 26 13.50 -4.37 -14.38
N ARG A 27 12.46 -3.79 -13.77
CA ARG A 27 11.07 -4.21 -13.95
C ARG A 27 10.60 -4.05 -15.39
N ARG A 28 10.90 -2.90 -16.00
CA ARG A 28 10.55 -2.61 -17.39
C ARG A 28 11.21 -3.58 -18.34
N GLU A 29 12.50 -3.85 -18.14
CA GLU A 29 13.23 -4.80 -18.97
C GLU A 29 12.70 -6.22 -18.79
N LEU A 30 12.39 -6.62 -17.56
CA LEU A 30 11.75 -7.91 -17.28
C LEU A 30 10.42 -8.05 -18.04
N LEU A 31 9.53 -7.06 -17.97
CA LEU A 31 8.24 -7.08 -18.66
C LEU A 31 8.35 -6.97 -20.18
N ARG A 32 9.42 -6.34 -20.68
CA ARG A 32 9.73 -6.31 -22.11
C ARG A 32 10.11 -7.71 -22.61
N LEU A 33 10.87 -8.46 -21.82
CA LEU A 33 11.27 -9.84 -22.14
C LEU A 33 10.16 -10.86 -21.87
N HIS A 34 9.32 -10.61 -20.87
CA HIS A 34 8.30 -11.52 -20.35
C HIS A 34 6.95 -10.81 -20.13
N PRO A 35 6.26 -10.40 -21.19
CA PRO A 35 4.99 -9.67 -21.08
C PRO A 35 3.87 -10.47 -20.39
N GLU A 36 3.95 -11.80 -20.39
CA GLU A 36 3.02 -12.71 -19.71
C GLU A 36 3.02 -12.59 -18.18
N LEU A 37 4.10 -12.04 -17.60
CA LEU A 37 4.20 -11.78 -16.16
C LEU A 37 3.38 -10.57 -15.74
N HIS A 38 2.97 -9.72 -16.69
CA HIS A 38 2.20 -8.52 -16.40
C HIS A 38 0.85 -8.87 -15.75
N ARG A 39 0.50 -8.10 -14.72
CA ARG A 39 -0.75 -8.21 -13.98
C ARG A 39 -1.44 -6.85 -13.93
N THR A 40 -2.73 -6.85 -14.23
CA THR A 40 -3.63 -5.70 -14.09
C THR A 40 -4.72 -6.04 -13.09
N LEU A 41 -5.24 -5.03 -12.41
CA LEU A 41 -6.41 -5.19 -11.55
C LEU A 41 -7.64 -5.55 -12.39
N ASP A 42 -8.32 -6.64 -12.04
CA ASP A 42 -9.66 -6.97 -12.54
C ASP A 42 -10.67 -6.15 -11.74
N LEU A 43 -10.97 -4.97 -12.28
CA LEU A 43 -11.85 -3.98 -11.66
C LEU A 43 -13.32 -4.41 -11.66
N GLU A 44 -13.72 -5.27 -12.60
CA GLU A 44 -15.09 -5.78 -12.67
C GLU A 44 -15.37 -6.69 -11.48
N LYS A 45 -14.47 -7.64 -11.19
CA LYS A 45 -14.58 -8.48 -9.98
C LYS A 45 -14.53 -7.66 -8.70
N LEU A 46 -13.64 -6.69 -8.61
CA LEU A 46 -13.55 -5.82 -7.44
C LEU A 46 -14.86 -5.03 -7.22
N ARG A 47 -15.49 -4.55 -8.31
CA ARG A 47 -16.79 -3.83 -8.26
C ARG A 47 -17.95 -4.73 -7.83
N GLN A 48 -17.92 -6.01 -8.16
CA GLN A 48 -18.91 -6.98 -7.67
C GLN A 48 -18.86 -7.14 -6.14
N VAL A 49 -17.71 -6.88 -5.51
CA VAL A 49 -17.54 -6.97 -4.06
C VAL A 49 -17.85 -5.66 -3.35
N VAL A 50 -17.35 -4.54 -3.87
CA VAL A 50 -17.58 -3.19 -3.35
C VAL A 50 -17.87 -2.25 -4.52
N ASP A 51 -18.98 -1.53 -4.46
CA ASP A 51 -19.27 -0.45 -5.42
C ASP A 51 -18.40 0.79 -5.10
N PHE A 52 -17.40 1.05 -5.95
CA PHE A 52 -16.48 2.18 -5.84
C PHE A 52 -16.48 3.05 -7.10
N ASP A 53 -16.18 4.34 -6.91
CA ASP A 53 -16.02 5.31 -7.99
C ASP A 53 -14.55 5.44 -8.43
N GLU A 54 -13.59 5.39 -7.50
CA GLU A 54 -12.17 5.54 -7.81
C GLU A 54 -11.31 4.55 -7.01
N ILE A 55 -10.20 4.13 -7.62
CA ILE A 55 -9.07 3.52 -6.91
C ILE A 55 -7.83 4.37 -7.21
N ARG A 56 -7.19 4.85 -6.16
CA ARG A 56 -5.91 5.56 -6.21
C ARG A 56 -4.85 4.70 -5.53
N VAL A 57 -3.61 4.80 -5.97
CA VAL A 57 -2.46 4.14 -5.32
C VAL A 57 -1.30 5.14 -5.22
N ALA A 58 -0.24 4.81 -4.50
CA ALA A 58 0.93 5.67 -4.37
C ALA A 58 1.53 6.03 -5.73
N ALA A 59 1.95 7.29 -5.86
CA ALA A 59 2.57 7.77 -7.08
C ALA A 59 3.87 7.02 -7.37
N GLY A 60 3.97 6.46 -8.58
CA GLY A 60 5.05 5.57 -8.95
C GLY A 60 5.08 4.23 -8.20
N SER A 61 3.93 3.64 -7.88
CA SER A 61 3.83 2.19 -7.64
C SER A 61 3.94 1.43 -8.98
N SER A 62 4.20 0.11 -8.92
CA SER A 62 4.18 -0.72 -10.13
C SER A 62 2.78 -0.78 -10.76
N VAL A 63 1.73 -0.75 -9.93
CA VAL A 63 0.33 -0.70 -10.38
C VAL A 63 0.03 0.60 -11.13
N ALA A 64 0.45 1.75 -10.62
CA ALA A 64 0.24 3.05 -11.26
C ALA A 64 0.97 3.17 -12.61
N ARG A 65 2.13 2.51 -12.76
CA ARG A 65 2.90 2.50 -14.00
C ARG A 65 2.51 1.42 -14.99
N ASN A 66 1.50 0.60 -14.69
CA ASN A 66 1.13 -0.57 -15.49
C ASN A 66 2.34 -1.52 -15.70
N GLU A 67 3.06 -1.76 -14.61
CA GLU A 67 4.28 -2.58 -14.53
C GLU A 67 4.16 -3.62 -13.40
N ALA A 68 2.95 -3.91 -12.94
CA ALA A 68 2.74 -4.86 -11.86
C ALA A 68 2.89 -6.30 -12.36
N ILE A 69 3.42 -7.13 -11.46
CA ILE A 69 3.58 -8.58 -11.60
C ILE A 69 3.00 -9.27 -10.37
N GLU A 70 2.96 -10.60 -10.38
CA GLU A 70 2.60 -11.39 -9.20
C GLU A 70 3.41 -10.99 -7.96
N GLY A 71 2.70 -10.86 -6.83
CA GLY A 71 3.26 -10.42 -5.55
C GLY A 71 3.49 -8.91 -5.45
N SER A 72 3.11 -8.11 -6.45
CA SER A 72 3.22 -6.64 -6.36
C SER A 72 2.34 -6.08 -5.25
N ASP A 73 2.85 -5.05 -4.58
CA ASP A 73 2.14 -4.35 -3.51
C ASP A 73 1.08 -3.42 -4.07
N ILE A 74 -0.06 -3.38 -3.37
CA ILE A 74 -1.05 -2.33 -3.55
C ILE A 74 -0.63 -1.14 -2.67
N ASP A 75 0.42 -0.45 -3.09
CA ASP A 75 1.07 0.63 -2.33
C ASP A 75 0.10 1.77 -1.99
N GLY A 76 -0.25 1.90 -0.70
CA GLY A 76 -1.02 3.02 -0.18
C GLY A 76 -2.37 3.26 -0.88
N ALA A 77 -3.08 2.19 -1.26
CA ALA A 77 -4.29 2.35 -2.05
C ALA A 77 -5.45 3.00 -1.29
N MET A 78 -6.23 3.80 -2.03
CA MET A 78 -7.45 4.44 -1.58
C MET A 78 -8.60 4.03 -2.49
N VAL A 79 -9.57 3.34 -1.92
CA VAL A 79 -10.82 2.96 -2.58
C VAL A 79 -11.89 3.98 -2.19
N ILE A 80 -12.36 4.74 -3.17
CA ILE A 80 -13.30 5.84 -2.98
C ILE A 80 -14.69 5.37 -3.35
N THR A 81 -15.61 5.37 -2.39
CA THR A 81 -16.98 4.88 -2.56
C THR A 81 -18.01 5.98 -2.36
N ARG A 82 -19.24 5.76 -2.81
CA ARG A 82 -20.36 6.69 -2.55
C ARG A 82 -20.81 6.66 -1.10
N ARG A 83 -20.77 5.48 -0.48
CA ARG A 83 -21.26 5.21 0.89
C ARG A 83 -20.20 4.47 1.71
N PRO A 84 -20.21 4.60 3.05
CA PRO A 84 -19.33 3.81 3.90
C PRO A 84 -19.44 2.31 3.63
N VAL A 85 -18.29 1.64 3.55
CA VAL A 85 -18.19 0.21 3.27
C VAL A 85 -18.12 -0.57 4.57
N LYS A 86 -18.94 -1.61 4.71
CA LYS A 86 -18.94 -2.50 5.88
C LYS A 86 -17.62 -3.29 5.94
N LEU A 87 -17.13 -3.58 7.15
CA LEU A 87 -15.89 -4.34 7.38
C LEU A 87 -15.83 -5.63 6.55
N ILE A 88 -16.91 -6.43 6.54
CA ILE A 88 -16.94 -7.69 5.79
C ILE A 88 -16.72 -7.49 4.29
N SER A 89 -17.24 -6.42 3.70
CA SER A 89 -17.04 -6.10 2.28
C SER A 89 -15.62 -5.62 2.01
N ARG A 90 -15.02 -4.84 2.92
CA ARG A 90 -13.60 -4.44 2.82
C ARG A 90 -12.67 -5.65 2.85
N LEU A 91 -12.90 -6.57 3.79
CA LEU A 91 -12.12 -7.81 3.90
C LEU A 91 -12.27 -8.69 2.66
N ARG A 92 -13.49 -8.80 2.11
CA ARG A 92 -13.71 -9.51 0.84
C ARG A 92 -12.99 -8.85 -0.34
N PHE A 93 -12.97 -7.52 -0.38
CA PHE A 93 -12.27 -6.77 -1.43
C PHE A 93 -10.75 -6.99 -1.36
N VAL A 94 -10.16 -6.91 -0.16
CA VAL A 94 -8.73 -7.20 0.04
C VAL A 94 -8.42 -8.66 -0.31
N ARG A 95 -9.31 -9.60 0.04
CA ARG A 95 -9.19 -11.00 -0.39
C ARG A 95 -9.23 -11.13 -1.91
N GLU A 96 -10.09 -10.40 -2.59
CA GLU A 96 -10.18 -10.40 -4.06
C GLU A 96 -8.88 -9.88 -4.70
N LEU A 97 -8.28 -8.81 -4.16
CA LEU A 97 -6.95 -8.36 -4.58
C LEU A 97 -5.88 -9.45 -4.44
N ARG A 98 -5.90 -10.20 -3.33
CA ARG A 98 -4.98 -11.33 -3.11
C ARG A 98 -5.22 -12.49 -4.08
N LEU A 99 -6.47 -12.77 -4.44
CA LEU A 99 -6.81 -13.77 -5.46
C LEU A 99 -6.33 -13.37 -6.86
N GLN A 100 -6.17 -12.07 -7.11
CA GLN A 100 -5.54 -11.52 -8.31
C GLN A 100 -4.00 -11.46 -8.22
N SER A 101 -3.41 -12.17 -7.24
CA SER A 101 -1.96 -12.26 -6.99
C SER A 101 -1.29 -10.96 -6.54
N PHE A 102 -2.02 -10.03 -5.94
CA PHE A 102 -1.44 -8.82 -5.32
C PHE A 102 -1.28 -8.97 -3.81
N ARG A 103 -0.28 -8.28 -3.24
CA ARG A 103 -0.16 -8.13 -1.78
C ARG A 103 -0.97 -6.91 -1.36
N ALA A 104 -1.93 -7.12 -0.47
CA ALA A 104 -2.85 -6.11 0.02
C ALA A 104 -3.26 -6.43 1.45
N ALA A 105 -3.53 -5.43 2.29
CA ALA A 105 -4.03 -5.58 3.65
C ALA A 105 -5.17 -4.59 3.95
N ASP A 106 -6.17 -4.99 4.73
CA ASP A 106 -7.13 -4.05 5.34
C ASP A 106 -6.53 -3.40 6.60
N ILE A 107 -7.00 -2.21 6.95
CA ILE A 107 -6.58 -1.50 8.16
C ILE A 107 -6.75 -2.32 9.45
N SER A 108 -7.77 -3.18 9.52
CA SER A 108 -7.97 -4.07 10.67
C SER A 108 -6.87 -5.12 10.81
N GLU A 109 -6.24 -5.54 9.72
CA GLU A 109 -5.11 -6.47 9.73
C GLU A 109 -3.84 -5.77 10.24
N LEU A 110 -3.57 -4.55 9.79
CA LEU A 110 -2.49 -3.71 10.34
C LEU A 110 -2.69 -3.47 11.85
N GLN A 111 -3.91 -3.11 12.28
CA GLN A 111 -4.22 -2.93 13.70
C GLN A 111 -4.07 -4.23 14.50
N ALA A 112 -4.35 -5.39 13.90
CA ALA A 112 -4.12 -6.67 14.56
C ALA A 112 -2.63 -6.98 14.69
N ALA A 113 -1.84 -6.75 13.64
CA ALA A 113 -0.38 -6.92 13.64
C ALA A 113 0.29 -5.99 14.66
N ALA A 114 -0.05 -4.70 14.66
CA ALA A 114 0.46 -3.71 15.61
C ALA A 114 0.16 -4.12 17.06
N ARG A 115 -1.08 -4.52 17.37
CA ARG A 115 -1.44 -4.98 18.73
C ARG A 115 -0.73 -6.25 19.17
N ARG A 116 -0.35 -7.14 18.24
CA ARG A 116 0.44 -8.33 18.57
C ARG A 116 1.89 -7.95 18.87
N TYR A 117 2.46 -7.10 18.03
CA TYR A 117 3.80 -6.54 18.22
C TYR A 117 3.91 -5.81 19.57
N GLU A 118 2.99 -4.89 19.85
CA GLU A 118 2.96 -4.12 21.10
C GLU A 118 2.78 -5.01 22.33
N ARG A 119 1.81 -5.94 22.31
CA ARG A 119 1.61 -6.85 23.45
C ARG A 119 2.87 -7.65 23.77
N LYS A 120 3.56 -8.14 22.75
CA LYS A 120 4.78 -8.91 22.95
C LYS A 120 5.93 -8.04 23.44
N SER A 121 6.11 -6.86 22.83
CA SER A 121 7.10 -5.87 23.25
C SER A 121 6.91 -5.45 24.71
N SER A 122 5.68 -5.16 25.14
CA SER A 122 5.38 -4.71 26.52
C SER A 122 5.49 -5.82 27.56
N SER A 123 5.44 -7.09 27.15
CA SER A 123 5.54 -8.25 28.05
C SER A 123 6.97 -8.68 28.36
N ARG A 124 7.99 -8.07 27.72
CA ARG A 124 9.39 -8.43 27.90
C ARG A 124 10.17 -7.26 28.52
N PRO A 125 10.77 -7.45 29.72
CA PRO A 125 11.48 -6.39 30.42
C PRO A 125 12.93 -6.20 29.99
N ASP A 126 13.46 -7.02 29.06
CA ASP A 126 14.81 -6.87 28.52
C ASP A 126 14.81 -6.43 27.05
N ASP A 127 15.84 -5.66 26.69
CA ASP A 127 16.07 -5.20 25.32
C ASP A 127 16.64 -6.30 24.41
N SER A 128 16.99 -7.48 24.95
CA SER A 128 17.50 -8.60 24.15
C SER A 128 16.43 -9.18 23.22
N TRP A 129 15.16 -9.00 23.57
CA TRP A 129 14.01 -9.29 22.73
C TRP A 129 14.11 -8.72 21.31
N PHE A 130 14.61 -7.49 21.15
CA PHE A 130 14.77 -6.82 19.86
C PHE A 130 15.72 -7.56 18.91
N LEU A 131 16.58 -8.43 19.45
CA LEU A 131 17.50 -9.25 18.66
C LEU A 131 16.91 -10.60 18.27
N SER A 132 15.75 -10.97 18.82
CA SER A 132 15.13 -12.27 18.58
C SER A 132 14.49 -12.38 17.19
N GLU A 133 14.43 -13.61 16.67
CA GLU A 133 13.75 -13.92 15.41
C GLU A 133 12.24 -13.62 15.48
N GLU A 134 11.61 -13.89 16.62
CA GLU A 134 10.19 -13.61 16.85
C GLU A 134 9.88 -12.10 16.79
N HIS A 135 10.77 -11.24 17.31
CA HIS A 135 10.62 -9.78 17.17
C HIS A 135 10.70 -9.33 15.71
N ARG A 136 11.73 -9.80 14.98
CA ARG A 136 11.93 -9.46 13.57
C ARG A 136 10.73 -9.87 12.72
N GLU A 137 10.17 -11.05 12.98
CA GLU A 137 8.99 -11.54 12.28
C GLU A 137 7.74 -10.68 12.55
N LEU A 138 7.47 -10.35 13.82
CA LEU A 138 6.32 -9.51 14.17
C LEU A 138 6.46 -8.08 13.62
N PHE A 139 7.68 -7.54 13.64
CA PHE A 139 7.98 -6.25 13.05
C PHE A 139 7.76 -6.27 11.54
N ARG A 140 8.30 -7.28 10.84
CA ARG A 140 8.10 -7.49 9.40
C ARG A 140 6.62 -7.56 9.02
N GLN A 141 5.82 -8.35 9.75
CA GLN A 141 4.38 -8.46 9.47
C GLN A 141 3.64 -7.12 9.60
N LYS A 142 4.04 -6.29 10.58
CA LYS A 142 3.48 -4.94 10.74
C LYS A 142 3.88 -4.05 9.57
N GLU A 143 5.16 -4.01 9.19
CA GLU A 143 5.64 -3.21 8.08
C GLU A 143 5.04 -3.64 6.73
N GLU A 144 4.93 -4.94 6.48
CA GLU A 144 4.30 -5.48 5.27
C GLU A 144 2.81 -5.11 5.18
N ALA A 145 2.08 -5.19 6.30
CA ALA A 145 0.68 -4.77 6.35
C ALA A 145 0.51 -3.26 6.15
N GLU A 146 1.48 -2.45 6.58
CA GLU A 146 1.49 -1.00 6.39
C GLU A 146 1.80 -0.63 4.93
N ALA A 147 2.80 -1.27 4.32
CA ALA A 147 3.19 -1.06 2.94
C ALA A 147 2.08 -1.43 1.95
N THR A 148 1.32 -2.49 2.23
CA THR A 148 0.28 -3.04 1.35
C THR A 148 -1.13 -2.56 1.68
N LEU A 149 -1.26 -1.51 2.48
CA LEU A 149 -2.53 -1.10 3.08
C LEU A 149 -3.52 -0.53 2.04
N VAL A 150 -4.74 -1.07 2.05
CA VAL A 150 -5.89 -0.58 1.29
C VAL A 150 -6.86 0.14 2.23
N ARG A 151 -7.08 1.43 1.98
CA ARG A 151 -7.98 2.28 2.76
C ARG A 151 -9.27 2.57 2.00
N PHE A 152 -10.40 2.58 2.71
CA PHE A 152 -11.71 2.87 2.13
C PHE A 152 -12.23 4.20 2.63
N TYR A 153 -12.63 5.07 1.69
CA TYR A 153 -13.19 6.37 2.01
C TYR A 153 -14.50 6.56 1.25
N SER A 154 -15.56 6.96 1.95
CA SER A 154 -16.72 7.52 1.28
C SER A 154 -16.40 8.93 0.77
N ARG A 155 -17.03 9.37 -0.33
CA ARG A 155 -16.88 10.74 -0.86
C ARG A 155 -17.05 11.82 0.21
N ARG A 156 -17.99 11.62 1.15
CA ARG A 156 -18.21 12.54 2.27
C ARG A 156 -16.99 12.63 3.19
N GLN A 157 -16.34 11.50 3.50
CA GLN A 157 -15.13 11.49 4.32
C GLN A 157 -13.98 12.22 3.63
N ILE A 158 -13.80 12.03 2.33
CA ILE A 158 -12.77 12.75 1.55
C ILE A 158 -13.02 14.25 1.59
N GLN A 159 -14.26 14.68 1.36
CA GLN A 159 -14.62 16.11 1.44
C GLN A 159 -14.33 16.70 2.82
N THR A 160 -14.62 15.96 3.89
CA THR A 160 -14.28 16.39 5.26
C THR A 160 -12.77 16.53 5.41
N HIS A 161 -12.00 15.55 4.95
CA HIS A 161 -10.55 15.60 5.09
C HIS A 161 -9.89 16.72 4.28
N LEU A 162 -10.36 16.94 3.05
CA LEU A 162 -9.89 18.05 2.22
C LEU A 162 -10.18 19.41 2.87
N LYS A 163 -11.34 19.57 3.52
CA LYS A 163 -11.66 20.78 4.30
C LYS A 163 -10.72 20.97 5.49
N ASN A 164 -10.34 19.88 6.14
CA ASN A 164 -9.49 19.89 7.33
C ASN A 164 -7.99 19.91 7.02
N LYS A 165 -7.59 19.83 5.74
CA LYS A 165 -6.19 19.73 5.28
C LYS A 165 -5.43 18.55 5.92
N ASP A 166 -6.13 17.49 6.31
CA ASP A 166 -5.59 16.27 6.94
C ASP A 166 -5.68 15.05 6.01
N PHE A 167 -5.94 15.27 4.71
CA PHE A 167 -6.08 14.18 3.76
C PHE A 167 -4.72 13.49 3.54
N PRO A 168 -4.63 12.17 3.76
CA PRO A 168 -3.37 11.45 3.66
C PRO A 168 -2.96 11.31 2.20
N GLY A 169 -2.21 12.28 1.68
CA GLY A 169 -1.48 12.23 0.40
C GLY A 169 -2.34 12.09 -0.87
N SER A 170 -2.02 12.86 -1.90
CA SER A 170 -2.56 12.65 -3.24
C SER A 170 -1.83 11.49 -3.91
N GLY A 171 -2.32 10.26 -3.75
CA GLY A 171 -1.89 9.14 -4.60
C GLY A 171 -2.24 9.37 -6.08
N ASP A 172 -1.53 8.71 -6.98
CA ASP A 172 -1.85 8.68 -8.41
C ASP A 172 -3.18 7.95 -8.65
N LEU A 173 -4.00 8.52 -9.52
CA LEU A 173 -5.28 7.96 -9.92
C LEU A 173 -5.06 6.83 -10.92
N VAL A 174 -5.17 5.58 -10.47
CA VAL A 174 -5.07 4.39 -11.34
C VAL A 174 -6.38 4.11 -12.05
N TYR A 175 -7.50 4.49 -11.41
CA TYR A 175 -8.81 4.23 -11.97
C TYR A 175 -9.87 5.21 -11.48
N ARG A 176 -10.70 5.69 -12.42
CA ARG A 176 -11.93 6.43 -12.19
C ARG A 176 -13.03 5.84 -13.06
N THR A 177 -14.26 5.75 -12.54
CA THR A 177 -15.43 5.34 -13.35
C THR A 177 -15.45 6.11 -14.68
N GLY A 178 -15.46 5.38 -15.81
CA GLY A 178 -15.53 5.96 -17.16
C GLY A 178 -14.18 6.10 -17.91
N ALA A 179 -13.04 5.87 -17.26
CA ALA A 179 -11.73 5.79 -17.94
C ALA A 179 -10.72 5.00 -17.10
N VAL A 180 -10.15 3.94 -17.67
CA VAL A 180 -8.82 3.47 -17.24
C VAL A 180 -7.86 4.53 -17.78
N ILE A 181 -7.21 5.29 -16.90
CA ILE A 181 -6.17 6.23 -17.32
C ILE A 181 -4.96 5.35 -17.64
N LYS A 182 -4.73 5.12 -18.95
CA LYS A 182 -3.55 4.44 -19.47
C LYS A 182 -2.32 5.32 -19.32
#